data_AF-A0A930U0F1-F1
#
_entry.id   AF-A0A930U0F1-F1
#
_cell.length_a   1.000
_cell.length_b   1.000
_cell.length_c   1.000
_cell.angle_alpha   90.00
_cell.angle_beta   90.00
_cell.angle_gamma   90.00
#
_symmetry.space_group_name_H-M   'P 1'
#
loop_
_entity.id
_entity.type
_entity.pdbx_description
1 polymer ?
#
loop_
_entity_poly.entity_id
_entity_poly.type
_entity_poly.pdbx_seq_one_letter_code
_entity_poly.pdbx_strand_id
1 'polypeptide(L)'
;MSRYTCLITVEAQRERVSQVLVDTLKTCNFDVIYKTSDYLMAREIPGQVPFAKFAKLVTAEVLIESPPAVNQGLRLRLVAKNEELPLHTDNHCQRIFRQLTQAISACEALGLVEQVAS
;
A
#
# COMPACT_ATOMS: atom_id res chain seq x y z
N MET A 1 -8.85 -14.83 -5.52
CA MET A 1 -7.92 -13.71 -5.34
C MET A 1 -8.64 -12.62 -4.56
N SER A 2 -8.20 -12.36 -3.34
CA SER A 2 -8.68 -11.22 -2.55
C SER A 2 -7.96 -9.96 -3.03
N ARG A 3 -8.70 -8.86 -3.14
CA ARG A 3 -8.17 -7.56 -3.57
C ARG A 3 -8.88 -6.46 -2.80
N TYR A 4 -8.10 -5.58 -2.19
CA TYR A 4 -8.58 -4.41 -1.44
C TYR A 4 -7.93 -3.16 -2.00
N THR A 5 -8.67 -2.05 -2.02
CA THR A 5 -8.14 -0.78 -2.54
C THR A 5 -8.56 0.41 -1.71
N CYS A 6 -7.66 1.39 -1.59
CA CYS A 6 -8.05 2.71 -1.10
C CYS A 6 -7.36 3.79 -1.91
N LEU A 7 -7.98 4.96 -1.90
CA LEU A 7 -7.43 6.20 -2.37
C LEU A 7 -7.04 7.05 -1.16
N ILE A 8 -5.82 7.57 -1.17
CA ILE A 8 -5.29 8.44 -0.11
C ILE A 8 -4.77 9.71 -0.77
N THR A 9 -5.22 10.87 -0.33
CA THR A 9 -4.75 12.17 -0.81
C THR A 9 -3.73 12.72 0.19
N VAL A 10 -2.56 13.16 -0.31
CA VAL A 10 -1.43 13.62 0.50
C VAL A 10 -0.87 14.94 -0.04
N GLU A 11 -0.30 15.80 0.80
CA GLU A 11 0.23 17.11 0.37
C GLU A 11 1.72 17.12 0.03
N ALA A 12 2.45 16.07 0.41
CA ALA A 12 3.90 16.01 0.18
C ALA A 12 4.27 15.94 -1.32
N GLN A 13 5.48 16.44 -1.64
CA GLN A 13 6.05 16.36 -2.99
C GLN A 13 6.32 14.92 -3.41
N ARG A 14 6.22 14.63 -4.71
CA ARG A 14 6.26 13.26 -5.27
C ARG A 14 7.52 12.50 -4.87
N GLU A 15 8.67 13.14 -4.93
CA GLU A 15 9.97 12.53 -4.60
C GLU A 15 10.00 12.11 -3.13
N ARG A 16 9.49 12.98 -2.25
CA ARG A 16 9.36 12.71 -0.81
C ARG A 16 8.36 11.60 -0.55
N VAL A 17 7.19 11.64 -1.19
CA VAL A 17 6.15 10.60 -1.08
C VAL A 17 6.71 9.24 -1.48
N SER A 18 7.39 9.15 -2.62
CA SER A 18 7.98 7.90 -3.10
C SER A 18 9.00 7.32 -2.13
N GLN A 19 9.84 8.16 -1.53
CA GLN A 19 10.82 7.71 -0.53
C GLN A 19 10.14 7.26 0.77
N VAL A 20 9.23 8.08 1.29
CA VAL A 20 8.49 7.78 2.54
C VAL A 20 7.68 6.49 2.40
N LEU A 21 7.02 6.26 1.25
CA LEU A 21 6.28 5.03 1.00
C LEU A 21 7.17 3.79 1.02
N VAL A 22 8.38 3.86 0.46
CA VAL A 22 9.35 2.75 0.53
C VAL A 22 9.68 2.43 1.98
N ASP A 23 9.97 3.45 2.79
CA ASP A 23 10.35 3.26 4.19
C ASP A 23 9.18 2.74 5.03
N THR A 24 7.98 3.30 4.84
CA THR A 24 6.75 2.82 5.48
C THR A 24 6.46 1.35 5.14
N LEU A 25 6.57 0.96 3.85
CA LEU A 25 6.37 -0.42 3.43
C LEU A 25 7.39 -1.37 4.10
N LYS A 26 8.67 -0.98 4.16
CA LYS A 26 9.70 -1.78 4.85
C LYS A 26 9.40 -1.98 6.34
N THR A 27 8.95 -0.93 7.04
CA THR A 27 8.55 -1.06 8.45
C THR A 27 7.33 -1.96 8.64
N CYS A 28 6.52 -2.15 7.60
CA CYS A 28 5.39 -3.07 7.57
C CYS A 28 5.76 -4.49 7.10
N ASN A 29 7.06 -4.83 7.07
CA ASN A 29 7.59 -6.12 6.59
C ASN A 29 7.31 -6.38 5.11
N PHE A 30 7.46 -5.37 4.26
CA PHE A 30 7.42 -5.52 2.80
C PHE A 30 8.77 -5.23 2.16
N ASP A 31 9.13 -6.04 1.18
CA ASP A 31 10.25 -5.78 0.27
C ASP A 31 9.73 -5.13 -1.01
N VAL A 32 10.29 -3.98 -1.36
CA VAL A 32 9.97 -3.28 -2.61
C VAL A 32 10.69 -4.00 -3.76
N ILE A 33 9.92 -4.62 -4.64
CA ILE A 33 10.42 -5.43 -5.77
C ILE A 33 10.42 -4.67 -7.10
N TYR A 34 9.66 -3.59 -7.20
CA TYR A 34 9.65 -2.72 -8.38
C TYR A 34 9.27 -1.29 -8.00
N LYS A 35 9.93 -0.31 -8.61
CA LYS A 35 9.76 1.13 -8.33
C LYS A 35 10.01 1.96 -9.59
N THR A 36 9.08 2.87 -9.88
CA THR A 36 9.22 3.98 -10.83
C THR A 36 8.95 5.30 -10.12
N SER A 37 8.85 6.41 -10.86
CA SER A 37 8.49 7.72 -10.31
C SER A 37 7.04 7.80 -9.81
N ASP A 38 6.16 7.00 -10.41
CA ASP A 38 4.71 7.03 -10.21
C ASP A 38 4.13 5.71 -9.69
N TYR A 39 4.94 4.66 -9.57
CA TYR A 39 4.47 3.34 -9.17
C TYR A 39 5.45 2.61 -8.26
N LEU A 40 4.91 1.90 -7.28
CA LEU A 40 5.64 1.06 -6.33
C LEU A 40 4.94 -0.29 -6.25
N MET A 41 5.71 -1.36 -6.27
CA MET A 41 5.23 -2.71 -6.00
C MET A 41 6.11 -3.32 -4.92
N ALA A 42 5.47 -3.81 -3.87
CA ALA A 42 6.14 -4.47 -2.77
C ALA A 42 5.46 -5.81 -2.45
N ARG A 43 6.25 -6.76 -2.00
CA ARG A 43 5.78 -8.08 -1.58
C ARG A 43 6.04 -8.25 -0.09
N GLU A 44 5.05 -8.78 0.61
CA GLU A 44 5.17 -9.15 2.01
C GLU A 44 6.35 -10.10 2.20
N ILE A 45 7.23 -9.78 3.15
CA ILE A 45 8.35 -10.61 3.52
C ILE A 45 7.77 -11.80 4.29
N PRO A 46 8.02 -13.04 3.84
CA PRO A 46 7.64 -14.20 4.60
C PRO A 46 8.45 -14.19 5.90
N GLY A 47 7.77 -14.13 7.05
CA GLY A 47 8.41 -14.37 8.34
C GLY A 47 8.89 -15.82 8.49
N GLN A 48 8.85 -16.40 9.68
CA GLN A 48 9.14 -17.84 9.90
C GLN A 48 8.01 -18.78 9.41
N VAL A 49 7.35 -18.42 8.31
CA VAL A 49 6.12 -19.07 7.90
C VAL A 49 6.43 -20.24 6.97
N PRO A 50 5.89 -21.46 7.22
CA PRO A 50 6.16 -22.64 6.39
C PRO A 50 5.77 -22.44 4.93
N PHE A 51 6.45 -23.15 4.03
CA PHE A 51 6.25 -23.06 2.57
C PHE A 51 4.79 -23.17 2.11
N ALA A 52 3.95 -23.91 2.84
CA ALA A 52 2.53 -24.05 2.59
C ALA A 52 1.71 -22.74 2.68
N LYS A 53 2.27 -21.62 3.19
CA LYS A 53 1.58 -20.32 3.29
C LYS A 53 2.09 -19.26 2.31
N PHE A 54 3.03 -19.58 1.39
CA PHE A 54 3.51 -18.63 0.38
C PHE A 54 2.39 -18.09 -0.53
N ALA A 55 1.35 -18.88 -0.80
CA ALA A 55 0.16 -18.45 -1.55
C ALA A 55 -0.66 -17.35 -0.83
N LYS A 56 -0.37 -17.06 0.45
CA LYS A 56 -1.04 -16.01 1.21
C LYS A 56 -0.30 -14.68 1.19
N LEU A 57 0.95 -14.64 0.69
CA LEU A 57 1.75 -13.42 0.70
C LEU A 57 1.05 -12.31 -0.07
N VAL A 58 0.94 -11.16 0.59
CA VAL A 58 0.29 -10.00 0.01
C VAL A 58 1.26 -9.26 -0.89
N THR A 59 0.79 -8.89 -2.07
CA THR A 59 1.43 -7.92 -2.95
C THR A 59 0.72 -6.59 -2.78
N ALA A 60 1.47 -5.56 -2.39
CA ALA A 60 1.01 -4.19 -2.29
C ALA A 60 1.49 -3.41 -3.52
N GLU A 61 0.57 -2.72 -4.17
CA GLU A 61 0.84 -1.84 -5.30
C GLU A 61 0.38 -0.43 -4.93
N VAL A 62 1.23 0.56 -5.14
CA VAL A 62 0.91 1.97 -4.88
C VAL A 62 1.15 2.76 -6.16
N LEU A 63 0.10 3.39 -6.67
CA LEU A 63 0.18 4.31 -7.81
C LEU A 63 0.07 5.75 -7.29
N ILE A 64 0.98 6.62 -7.73
CA ILE A 64 1.14 8.02 -7.32
C ILE A 64 0.66 8.93 -8.46
N GLU A 65 -0.62 9.24 -8.46
CA GLU A 65 -1.29 10.09 -9.44
C GLU A 65 -1.14 11.57 -9.06
N SER A 66 -0.81 12.42 -10.04
CA SER A 66 -0.96 13.87 -9.90
C SER A 66 -2.32 14.27 -10.47
N PRO A 67 -3.23 14.84 -9.68
CA PRO A 67 -4.48 15.35 -10.21
C PRO A 67 -4.22 16.53 -11.18
N PRO A 68 -5.08 16.72 -12.18
CA PRO A 68 -4.93 17.81 -13.15
C PRO A 68 -5.10 19.21 -12.54
N ALA A 69 -5.71 19.31 -11.36
CA ALA A 69 -5.85 20.58 -10.63
C ALA A 69 -4.65 20.81 -9.71
N VAL A 70 -4.01 21.98 -9.86
CA VAL A 70 -2.72 22.38 -9.26
C VAL A 70 -2.69 22.34 -7.71
N ASN A 71 -3.85 22.22 -7.04
CA ASN A 71 -3.95 22.32 -5.57
C ASN A 71 -4.57 21.08 -4.88
N GLN A 72 -4.69 19.93 -5.56
CA GLN A 72 -5.41 18.77 -5.03
C GLN A 72 -4.52 17.72 -4.33
N GLY A 73 -3.28 18.05 -3.98
CA GLY A 73 -2.32 17.10 -3.42
C GLY A 73 -1.99 15.96 -4.39
N LEU A 74 -1.17 14.99 -3.99
CA LEU A 74 -0.96 13.75 -4.72
C LEU A 74 -1.98 12.70 -4.30
N ARG A 75 -2.46 11.91 -5.25
CA ARG A 75 -3.39 10.80 -5.00
C ARG A 75 -2.64 9.48 -5.03
N LEU A 76 -2.73 8.74 -3.94
CA LEU A 76 -2.14 7.42 -3.78
C LEU A 76 -3.24 6.38 -3.92
N ARG A 77 -3.17 5.55 -4.94
CA ARG A 77 -4.02 4.36 -5.05
C ARG A 77 -3.25 3.18 -4.51
N LEU A 78 -3.60 2.74 -3.30
CA LEU A 78 -3.09 1.52 -2.71
C LEU A 78 -3.98 0.34 -3.13
N VAL A 79 -3.34 -0.74 -3.54
CA VAL A 79 -3.98 -2.01 -3.86
C VAL A 79 -3.22 -3.11 -3.11
N ALA A 80 -3.91 -3.89 -2.30
CA ALA A 80 -3.38 -5.11 -1.70
C ALA A 80 -4.07 -6.32 -2.32
N LYS A 81 -3.30 -7.31 -2.77
CA LYS A 81 -3.84 -8.55 -3.36
C LYS A 81 -3.04 -9.78 -2.97
N ASN A 82 -3.71 -10.92 -2.86
CA ASN A 82 -3.08 -12.24 -2.72
C ASN A 82 -3.92 -13.35 -3.37
N GLU A 83 -3.36 -14.56 -3.47
CA GLU A 83 -4.03 -15.71 -4.09
C GLU A 83 -5.09 -16.37 -3.19
N GLU A 84 -5.42 -15.81 -2.02
CA GLU A 84 -6.51 -16.34 -1.20
C GLU A 84 -7.86 -16.15 -1.90
N LEU A 85 -8.76 -17.12 -1.72
CA LEU A 85 -10.15 -17.01 -2.16
C LEU A 85 -10.90 -16.03 -1.24
N PRO A 86 -11.73 -15.12 -1.78
CA PRO A 86 -12.42 -14.07 -1.01
C PRO A 86 -13.59 -14.58 -0.13
N LEU A 87 -13.58 -15.87 0.23
CA LEU A 87 -14.70 -16.55 0.91
C LEU A 87 -14.92 -16.09 2.37
N HIS A 88 -14.02 -15.28 2.94
CA HIS A 88 -14.14 -14.73 4.29
C HIS A 88 -13.76 -13.26 4.33
N THR A 89 -14.55 -12.46 5.04
CA THR A 89 -14.33 -11.01 5.23
C THR A 89 -13.09 -10.71 6.07
N ASP A 90 -12.70 -11.56 7.04
CA ASP A 90 -11.47 -11.43 7.85
C ASP A 90 -10.35 -12.38 7.35
N ASN A 91 -9.85 -12.11 6.14
CA ASN A 91 -8.71 -12.83 5.58
C ASN A 91 -7.38 -12.09 5.82
N HIS A 92 -6.26 -12.78 5.58
CA HIS A 92 -4.93 -12.23 5.80
C HIS A 92 -4.70 -10.98 4.95
N CYS A 93 -5.13 -10.99 3.68
CA CYS A 93 -5.02 -9.84 2.80
C CYS A 93 -5.72 -8.61 3.35
N GLN A 94 -6.90 -8.75 3.97
CA GLN A 94 -7.62 -7.63 4.57
C GLN A 94 -6.88 -7.06 5.78
N ARG A 95 -6.34 -7.91 6.67
CA ARG A 95 -5.60 -7.45 7.85
C ARG A 95 -4.35 -6.67 7.45
N ILE A 96 -3.59 -7.21 6.50
CA ILE A 96 -2.41 -6.53 5.95
C ILE A 96 -2.81 -5.22 5.26
N PHE A 97 -3.88 -5.21 4.48
CA PHE A 97 -4.40 -3.98 3.86
C PHE A 97 -4.73 -2.90 4.89
N ARG A 98 -5.40 -3.26 6.00
CA ARG A 98 -5.69 -2.31 7.10
C ARG A 98 -4.42 -1.79 7.75
N GLN A 99 -3.44 -2.66 8.01
CA GLN A 99 -2.15 -2.28 8.56
C GLN A 99 -1.41 -1.28 7.65
N LEU A 100 -1.31 -1.58 6.36
CA LEU A 100 -0.66 -0.71 5.37
C LEU A 100 -1.35 0.65 5.28
N THR A 101 -2.68 0.63 5.21
CA THR A 101 -3.48 1.84 5.13
C THR A 101 -3.28 2.70 6.37
N GLN A 102 -3.32 2.12 7.56
CA GLN A 102 -3.08 2.84 8.81
C GLN A 102 -1.66 3.40 8.89
N ALA A 103 -0.64 2.63 8.47
CA ALA A 103 0.74 3.09 8.50
C ALA A 103 1.00 4.27 7.54
N ILE A 104 0.38 4.25 6.35
CA ILE A 104 0.46 5.36 5.39
C ILE A 104 -0.28 6.58 5.92
N SER A 105 -1.52 6.40 6.39
CA SER A 105 -2.35 7.51 6.88
C SER A 105 -1.83 8.16 8.17
N ALA A 106 -1.14 7.40 9.03
CA ALA A 106 -0.51 7.93 10.24
C ALA A 106 0.88 8.55 9.99
N CYS A 107 1.41 8.49 8.75
CA CYS A 107 2.73 9.03 8.44
C CYS A 107 2.67 10.55 8.25
N GLU A 108 3.06 11.31 9.27
CA GLU A 108 3.07 12.78 9.25
C GLU A 108 3.86 13.36 8.07
N ALA A 109 4.91 12.67 7.61
CA ALA A 109 5.75 13.12 6.50
C ALA A 109 5.02 13.15 5.14
N LEU A 110 3.86 12.50 5.03
CA LEU A 110 3.01 12.53 3.84
C LEU A 110 2.01 13.69 3.87
N GLY A 111 1.57 14.14 5.06
CA GLY A 111 0.54 15.16 5.20
C GLY A 111 -0.81 14.68 4.64
N LEU A 112 -1.45 13.75 5.34
CA LEU A 112 -2.75 13.19 4.93
C LEU A 112 -3.83 14.28 4.82
N VAL A 113 -4.52 14.33 3.69
CA VAL A 113 -5.66 15.21 3.44
C VAL A 113 -6.98 14.44 3.54
N GLU A 114 -7.06 13.31 2.84
CA GLU A 114 -8.30 12.54 2.70
C GLU A 114 -7.98 11.06 2.47
N GLN A 115 -8.87 10.17 2.91
CA GLN A 115 -8.78 8.75 2.65
C GLN A 115 -10.17 8.18 2.33
N VAL A 116 -10.27 7.45 1.21
CA VAL A 116 -11.48 6.73 0.78
C VAL A 116 -11.12 5.26 0.53
N ALA A 117 -11.73 4.33 1.27
CA ALA A 117 -11.50 2.89 1.13
C ALA A 117 -12.68 2.20 0.43
N SER A 118 -12.41 1.15 -0.36
CA SER A 118 -13.41 0.37 -1.11
C SER A 118 -13.08 -1.12 -1.15
#